data_AF-A0A7Y0K592-F1
#
_entry.id   AF-A0A7Y0K592-F1
#
_cell.length_a   1.000
_cell.length_b   1.000
_cell.length_c   1.000
_cell.angle_alpha   90.00
_cell.angle_beta   90.00
_cell.angle_gamma   90.00
#
_symmetry.space_group_name_H-M   'P 1'
#
loop_
_entity.id
_entity.type
_entity.pdbx_description
1 polymer ?
#
loop_
_entity_poly.entity_id
_entity_poly.type
_entity_poly.pdbx_seq_one_letter_code
_entity_poly.pdbx_strand_id
1 'polypeptide(L)'
;MDITSLRPKKRSPLRLYFGKKFYITKRYAQWIISRKQYAKKKQMAFLPHSYFTHKTMLLRELKDVDMKLQYNKIINLKIAVSTLNQIVLEPGETFSYWRTIGKPTYKKGYVDGMVLYAGSYRTGVGGGLCQLSNLIYWMTLHTPLTVVERHRHSYDVFPDSNRTQPFGSGATCSYNYLDLQIKNETDATFQLCLEVTNSHLKGEWRGASPSLIRYEVFEKAHQIMPAYFGGYIRHNQIYRKKFNKRGVLLEEEYITENHALMMYEPLLSSSEKMQ
;
A
#
# COMPACT_ATOMS: atom_id res chain seq x y z
N MET A 1 -13.87 -19.15 4.79
CA MET A 1 -13.63 -18.18 3.69
C MET A 1 -14.85 -18.18 2.76
N ASP A 2 -15.58 -17.07 2.64
CA ASP A 2 -16.69 -16.97 1.67
C ASP A 2 -16.15 -16.61 0.27
N ILE A 3 -15.76 -17.63 -0.47
CA ILE A 3 -15.23 -17.54 -1.85
C ILE A 3 -16.25 -16.88 -2.79
N THR A 4 -17.55 -16.93 -2.48
CA THR A 4 -18.59 -16.34 -3.34
C THR A 4 -18.49 -14.82 -3.41
N SER A 5 -18.01 -14.18 -2.34
CA SER A 5 -17.82 -12.74 -2.27
C SER A 5 -16.73 -12.21 -3.23
N LEU A 6 -15.78 -13.07 -3.64
CA LEU A 6 -14.67 -12.73 -4.54
C LEU A 6 -15.07 -12.77 -6.02
N ARG A 7 -16.27 -13.27 -6.35
CA ARG A 7 -16.75 -13.33 -7.73
C ARG A 7 -16.86 -11.90 -8.31
N PRO A 8 -16.26 -11.63 -9.48
CA PRO A 8 -16.42 -10.35 -10.16
C PRO A 8 -17.90 -10.04 -10.42
N LYS A 9 -18.38 -8.93 -9.85
CA LYS A 9 -19.77 -8.48 -10.05
C LYS A 9 -19.81 -7.44 -11.18
N LYS A 10 -20.47 -7.77 -12.28
CA LYS A 10 -20.77 -6.77 -13.33
C LYS A 10 -21.76 -5.75 -12.79
N ARG A 11 -21.47 -4.47 -12.99
CA ARG A 11 -22.31 -3.34 -12.55
C ARG A 11 -22.50 -2.40 -13.74
N SER A 12 -23.68 -1.80 -13.85
CA SER A 12 -23.94 -0.82 -14.91
C SER A 12 -23.05 0.42 -14.74
N PRO A 13 -22.73 1.13 -15.85
CA PRO A 13 -21.95 2.37 -15.78
C PRO A 13 -22.55 3.41 -14.82
N LEU A 14 -23.87 3.56 -14.82
CA LEU A 14 -24.60 4.44 -13.90
C LEU A 14 -24.36 4.04 -12.43
N ARG A 15 -24.46 2.75 -12.10
CA ARG A 15 -24.22 2.26 -10.72
C ARG A 15 -22.79 2.53 -10.28
N LEU A 16 -21.80 2.36 -11.17
CA LEU A 16 -20.40 2.64 -10.88
C LEU A 16 -20.17 4.15 -10.66
N TYR A 17 -20.78 4.99 -11.48
CA TYR A 17 -20.69 6.44 -11.36
C TYR A 17 -21.28 6.96 -10.05
N PHE A 18 -22.55 6.64 -9.76
CA PHE A 18 -23.22 7.07 -8.55
C PHE A 18 -22.62 6.45 -7.29
N GLY A 19 -22.22 5.17 -7.35
CA GLY A 19 -21.51 4.51 -6.26
C GLY A 19 -20.21 5.23 -5.93
N LYS A 20 -19.40 5.56 -6.94
CA LYS A 20 -18.14 6.32 -6.75
C LYS A 20 -18.42 7.67 -6.10
N LYS A 21 -19.41 8.43 -6.58
CA LYS A 21 -19.78 9.73 -6.00
C LYS A 21 -20.23 9.60 -4.54
N PHE A 22 -21.09 8.63 -4.23
CA PHE A 22 -21.54 8.36 -2.87
C PHE A 22 -20.37 8.09 -1.92
N TYR A 23 -19.47 7.16 -2.27
CA TYR A 23 -18.33 6.83 -1.40
C TYR A 23 -17.33 7.98 -1.25
N ILE A 24 -17.15 8.81 -2.29
CA ILE A 24 -16.35 10.03 -2.22
C ILE A 24 -16.97 11.01 -1.20
N THR A 25 -18.26 11.30 -1.34
CA THR A 25 -18.98 12.20 -0.42
C THR A 25 -18.96 11.67 1.01
N LYS A 26 -19.18 10.36 1.19
CA LYS A 26 -19.09 9.69 2.48
C LYS A 26 -17.71 9.88 3.11
N ARG A 27 -16.62 9.75 2.34
CA ARG A 27 -15.26 10.00 2.85
C ARG A 27 -15.08 11.45 3.31
N TYR A 28 -15.52 12.42 2.51
CA TYR A 28 -15.39 13.83 2.90
C TYR A 28 -16.18 14.13 4.17
N ALA A 29 -17.40 13.61 4.28
CA ALA A 29 -18.20 13.71 5.50
C ALA A 29 -17.46 13.10 6.69
N GLN A 30 -16.85 11.91 6.54
CA GLN A 30 -16.01 11.33 7.59
C GLN A 30 -14.82 12.23 7.97
N TRP A 31 -14.11 12.82 7.01
CA TRP A 31 -12.99 13.73 7.33
C TRP A 31 -13.39 15.01 8.07
N ILE A 32 -14.64 15.46 7.93
CA ILE A 32 -15.17 16.67 8.57
C ILE A 32 -15.81 16.33 9.92
N ILE A 33 -16.63 15.28 9.96
CA ILE A 33 -17.47 14.93 11.11
C ILE A 33 -16.71 14.05 12.12
N SER A 34 -15.73 13.26 11.68
CA SER A 34 -15.01 12.39 12.61
C SER A 34 -14.21 13.21 13.63
N ARG A 35 -14.23 12.78 14.89
CA ARG A 35 -13.35 13.29 15.96
C ARG A 35 -11.88 12.88 15.79
N LYS A 36 -11.50 12.28 14.66
CA LYS A 36 -10.12 11.88 14.38
C LYS A 36 -9.27 13.14 14.19
N GLN A 37 -8.22 13.26 14.97
CA GLN A 37 -7.16 14.21 14.72
C GLN A 37 -6.26 13.61 13.64
N TYR A 38 -6.06 14.32 12.53
CA TYR A 38 -5.16 13.83 11.49
C TYR A 38 -3.90 14.66 11.45
N ALA A 39 -2.78 13.97 11.24
CA ALA A 39 -1.48 14.58 11.08
C ALA A 39 -1.46 15.59 9.93
N LYS A 40 -0.99 16.80 10.23
CA LYS A 40 -0.76 17.88 9.26
C LYS A 40 0.62 18.50 9.41
N LYS A 41 1.24 18.37 10.59
CA LYS A 41 2.53 18.96 10.92
C LYS A 41 3.62 18.31 10.07
N LYS A 42 4.52 19.13 9.55
CA LYS A 42 5.76 18.70 8.92
C LYS A 42 6.94 19.23 9.71
N GLN A 43 8.01 18.44 9.74
CA GLN A 43 9.25 18.83 10.40
C GLN A 43 10.44 18.48 9.51
N MET A 44 11.25 19.49 9.15
CA MET A 44 12.41 19.26 8.31
C MET A 44 13.50 18.46 9.04
N ALA A 45 13.74 18.80 10.31
CA ALA A 45 14.69 18.10 11.16
C ALA A 45 14.24 16.65 11.41
N PHE A 46 15.16 15.71 11.24
CA PHE A 46 14.86 14.30 11.45
C PHE A 46 14.81 13.95 12.93
N LEU A 47 13.80 13.14 13.31
CA LEU A 47 13.79 12.50 14.62
C LEU A 47 15.00 11.55 14.75
N PRO A 48 15.59 11.39 15.94
CA PRO A 48 16.91 10.78 16.08
C PRO A 48 16.94 9.28 15.76
N HIS A 49 15.85 8.54 15.99
CA HIS A 49 15.88 7.08 15.92
C HIS A 49 15.18 6.52 14.68
N SER A 50 15.90 5.74 13.89
CA SER A 50 15.32 4.95 12.79
C SER A 50 14.61 3.72 13.35
N TYR A 51 13.34 3.52 12.97
CA TYR A 51 12.59 2.31 13.31
C TYR A 51 12.68 1.28 12.19
N PHE A 52 12.45 1.71 10.96
CA PHE A 52 12.51 0.84 9.80
C PHE A 52 12.70 1.65 8.52
N THR A 53 13.51 1.10 7.60
CA THR A 53 13.80 1.68 6.29
C THR A 53 13.51 0.64 5.22
N HIS A 54 12.90 1.07 4.11
CA HIS A 54 12.70 0.21 2.95
C HIS A 54 12.89 0.97 1.64
N LYS A 55 13.22 0.24 0.58
CA LYS A 55 13.35 0.79 -0.76
C LYS A 55 12.78 -0.18 -1.80
N THR A 56 12.13 0.37 -2.82
CA THR A 56 11.59 -0.39 -3.95
C THR A 56 12.07 0.23 -5.26
N MET A 57 12.35 -0.60 -6.27
CA MET A 57 12.77 -0.11 -7.57
C MET A 57 11.65 0.70 -8.24
N LEU A 58 12.02 1.82 -8.86
CA LEU A 58 11.06 2.69 -9.54
C LEU A 58 10.61 2.13 -10.89
N LEU A 59 11.48 1.43 -11.60
CA LEU A 59 11.18 0.90 -12.93
C LEU A 59 11.12 -0.62 -12.86
N ARG A 60 10.11 -1.18 -13.51
CA ARG A 60 9.94 -2.60 -13.74
C ARG A 60 9.38 -2.77 -15.13
N GLU A 61 10.00 -3.64 -15.92
CA GLU A 61 9.44 -4.07 -17.19
C GLU A 61 8.28 -5.02 -16.90
N LEU A 62 7.09 -4.63 -17.33
CA LEU A 62 5.88 -5.43 -17.19
C LEU A 62 5.45 -5.88 -18.58
N LYS A 63 5.06 -7.15 -18.70
CA LYS A 63 4.58 -7.71 -19.96
C LYS A 63 3.43 -6.85 -20.52
N ASP A 64 3.53 -6.49 -21.79
CA ASP A 64 2.53 -5.74 -22.55
C ASP A 64 2.25 -4.31 -22.04
N VAL A 65 3.08 -3.75 -21.14
CA VAL A 65 2.91 -2.37 -20.63
C VAL A 65 3.98 -1.43 -21.20
N ASP A 66 3.54 -0.33 -21.80
CA ASP A 66 4.42 0.75 -22.26
C ASP A 66 5.25 1.35 -21.11
N MET A 67 6.58 1.35 -21.26
CA MET A 67 7.53 1.92 -20.30
C MET A 67 7.30 3.41 -20.03
N LYS A 68 6.68 4.15 -20.96
CA LYS A 68 6.23 5.54 -20.73
C LYS A 68 5.37 5.66 -19.47
N LEU A 69 4.51 4.68 -19.20
CA LEU A 69 3.67 4.68 -17.99
C LEU A 69 4.50 4.50 -16.70
N GLN A 70 5.63 3.79 -16.77
CA GLN A 70 6.56 3.63 -15.64
C GLN A 70 7.34 4.93 -15.39
N TYR A 71 7.78 5.63 -16.44
CA TYR A 71 8.42 6.95 -16.29
C TYR A 71 7.43 8.00 -15.76
N ASN A 72 6.20 8.02 -16.27
CA ASN A 72 5.13 8.90 -15.78
C ASN A 72 4.78 8.63 -14.31
N LYS A 73 4.81 7.35 -13.88
CA LYS A 73 4.67 7.00 -12.47
C LYS A 73 5.72 7.70 -11.61
N ILE A 74 6.97 7.84 -12.05
CA ILE A 74 8.02 8.53 -11.27
C ILE A 74 7.63 10.00 -11.06
N ILE A 75 7.12 10.68 -12.08
CA ILE A 75 6.62 12.07 -11.96
C ILE A 75 5.51 12.14 -10.91
N ASN A 76 4.51 11.26 -11.02
CA ASN A 76 3.40 11.19 -10.07
C ASN A 76 3.88 10.91 -8.63
N LEU A 77 4.84 10.00 -8.46
CA LEU A 77 5.43 9.66 -7.16
C LEU A 77 6.17 10.87 -6.56
N LYS A 78 6.94 11.63 -7.35
CA LYS A 78 7.62 12.84 -6.87
C LYS A 78 6.62 13.87 -6.34
N ILE A 79 5.52 14.08 -7.05
CA ILE A 79 4.46 15.01 -6.62
C ILE A 79 3.77 14.51 -5.34
N ALA A 80 3.46 13.22 -5.24
CA ALA A 80 2.86 12.68 -4.02
C ALA A 80 3.82 12.71 -2.82
N VAL A 81 5.09 12.32 -3.03
CA VAL A 81 6.13 12.33 -1.99
C VAL A 81 6.36 13.74 -1.44
N SER A 82 6.36 14.80 -2.27
CA SER A 82 6.50 16.16 -1.75
C SER A 82 5.37 16.57 -0.79
N THR A 83 4.17 16.00 -0.94
CA THR A 83 3.05 16.22 -0.01
C THR A 83 3.17 15.39 1.27
N LEU A 84 3.73 14.18 1.20
CA LEU A 84 3.79 13.25 2.34
C LEU A 84 5.08 13.32 3.17
N ASN A 85 6.21 13.66 2.53
CA ASN A 85 7.51 13.63 3.18
C ASN A 85 7.54 14.56 4.40
N GLN A 86 8.25 14.11 5.43
CA GLN A 86 8.49 14.80 6.69
C GLN A 86 7.25 15.05 7.53
N ILE A 87 6.15 14.34 7.26
CA ILE A 87 4.97 14.38 8.13
C ILE A 87 5.33 13.82 9.49
N VAL A 88 4.95 14.58 10.52
CA VAL A 88 5.02 14.17 11.91
C VAL A 88 3.66 13.62 12.31
N LEU A 89 3.67 12.48 12.99
CA LEU A 89 2.52 11.79 13.52
C LEU A 89 2.65 11.78 15.05
N GLU A 90 2.01 12.76 15.70
CA GLU A 90 2.02 12.89 17.16
C GLU A 90 1.13 11.81 17.81
N PRO A 91 1.32 11.50 19.11
CA PRO A 91 0.44 10.61 19.87
C PRO A 91 -1.05 10.93 19.67
N GLY A 92 -1.84 9.91 19.33
CA GLY A 92 -3.28 10.03 19.08
C GLY A 92 -3.68 10.47 17.67
N GLU A 93 -2.75 10.99 16.85
CA GLU A 93 -3.04 11.43 15.49
C GLU A 93 -3.16 10.26 14.49
N THR A 94 -3.87 10.51 13.39
CA THR A 94 -4.03 9.59 12.26
C THR A 94 -3.45 10.18 10.97
N PHE A 95 -2.47 9.51 10.39
CA PHE A 95 -2.07 9.73 9.01
C PHE A 95 -3.16 9.20 8.06
N SER A 96 -3.51 9.97 7.03
CA SER A 96 -4.42 9.54 5.95
C SER A 96 -3.80 9.88 4.61
N TYR A 97 -3.51 8.84 3.82
CA TYR A 97 -2.81 8.95 2.55
C TYR A 97 -3.49 9.94 1.60
N TRP A 98 -4.79 9.76 1.34
CA TRP A 98 -5.53 10.65 0.43
C TRP A 98 -5.93 11.99 1.02
N ARG A 99 -6.05 12.11 2.34
CA ARG A 99 -6.31 13.42 2.95
C ARG A 99 -5.11 14.34 2.75
N THR A 100 -3.91 13.79 2.88
CA THR A 100 -2.66 14.53 2.70
C THR A 100 -2.33 14.82 1.23
N ILE A 101 -2.43 13.83 0.33
CA ILE A 101 -2.13 14.04 -1.10
C ILE A 101 -3.22 14.87 -1.80
N GLY A 102 -4.48 14.67 -1.41
CA GLY A 102 -5.64 15.21 -2.10
C GLY A 102 -5.86 14.57 -3.48
N LYS A 103 -6.78 15.14 -4.27
CA LYS A 103 -7.12 14.59 -5.60
C LYS A 103 -5.96 14.74 -6.56
N PRO A 104 -5.47 13.66 -7.21
CA PRO A 104 -4.56 13.77 -8.34
C PRO A 104 -5.28 14.40 -9.54
N THR A 105 -4.69 15.44 -10.13
CA THR A 105 -5.25 16.15 -11.30
C THR A 105 -4.12 16.65 -12.20
N TYR A 106 -4.40 16.80 -13.50
CA TYR A 106 -3.43 17.38 -14.45
C TYR A 106 -2.97 18.78 -14.05
N LYS A 107 -3.87 19.60 -13.48
CA LYS A 107 -3.54 20.95 -12.95
C LYS A 107 -2.47 20.92 -11.85
N LYS A 108 -2.39 19.84 -11.07
CA LYS A 108 -1.34 19.65 -10.05
C LYS A 108 -0.05 19.02 -10.61
N GLY A 109 0.05 18.86 -11.93
CA GLY A 109 1.19 18.25 -12.60
C GLY A 109 1.13 16.72 -12.68
N TYR A 110 0.08 16.06 -12.18
CA TYR A 110 -0.05 14.62 -12.32
C TYR A 110 -0.26 14.25 -13.79
N VAL A 111 0.40 13.18 -14.21
CA VAL A 111 0.34 12.65 -15.56
C VAL A 111 -0.32 11.27 -15.57
N ASP A 112 -0.64 10.81 -16.76
CA ASP A 112 -1.22 9.50 -16.99
C ASP A 112 -0.24 8.37 -16.68
N GLY A 113 -0.67 7.44 -15.83
CA GLY A 113 0.10 6.25 -15.49
C GLY A 113 -0.79 5.01 -15.45
N MET A 114 -0.17 3.88 -15.14
CA MET A 114 -0.88 2.61 -15.02
C MET A 114 -1.78 2.58 -13.78
N VAL A 115 -3.04 2.20 -13.96
CA VAL A 115 -4.03 1.99 -12.90
C VAL A 115 -4.63 0.60 -13.06
N LEU A 116 -4.51 -0.25 -12.04
CA LEU A 116 -5.15 -1.56 -12.03
C LEU A 116 -6.67 -1.42 -11.99
N TYR A 117 -7.36 -2.18 -12.84
CA TYR A 117 -8.80 -2.14 -12.98
C TYR A 117 -9.34 -3.51 -13.40
N ALA A 118 -10.18 -4.12 -12.56
CA ALA A 118 -10.95 -5.33 -12.87
C ALA A 118 -10.14 -6.49 -13.51
N GLY A 119 -8.98 -6.81 -12.93
CA GLY A 119 -8.12 -7.90 -13.43
C GLY A 119 -7.19 -7.51 -14.57
N SER A 120 -7.24 -6.27 -15.06
CA SER A 120 -6.26 -5.74 -16.01
C SER A 120 -5.73 -4.38 -15.54
N TYR A 121 -5.13 -3.62 -16.44
CA TYR A 121 -4.74 -2.24 -16.22
C TYR A 121 -5.37 -1.34 -17.28
N ARG A 122 -5.47 -0.05 -16.93
CA ARG A 122 -5.80 1.04 -17.84
C ARG A 122 -4.95 2.25 -17.53
N THR A 123 -4.92 3.20 -18.43
CA THR A 123 -4.29 4.50 -18.21
C THR A 123 -5.21 5.41 -17.39
N GLY A 124 -4.63 6.18 -16.48
CA GLY A 124 -5.35 7.24 -15.77
C GLY A 124 -4.43 8.20 -15.01
N VAL A 125 -4.95 9.40 -14.74
CA VAL A 125 -4.22 10.46 -14.02
C VAL A 125 -3.77 9.99 -12.64
N GLY A 126 -2.50 10.24 -12.31
CA GLY A 126 -1.91 9.82 -11.04
C GLY A 126 -1.72 8.30 -10.92
N GLY A 127 -1.64 7.59 -12.04
CA GLY A 127 -1.35 6.16 -12.04
C GLY A 127 0.00 5.82 -11.40
N GLY A 128 0.08 4.63 -10.81
CA GLY A 128 1.28 4.11 -10.13
C GLY A 128 1.46 4.54 -8.66
N LEU A 129 0.58 5.39 -8.11
CA LEU A 129 0.65 5.83 -6.69
C LEU A 129 0.45 4.70 -5.66
N CYS A 130 -0.10 3.54 -6.04
CA CYS A 130 -0.18 2.38 -5.14
C CYS A 130 1.20 1.87 -4.70
N GLN A 131 2.26 2.11 -5.49
CA GLN A 131 3.62 1.74 -5.07
C GLN A 131 4.04 2.46 -3.77
N LEU A 132 3.63 3.71 -3.62
CA LEU A 132 3.95 4.52 -2.44
C LEU A 132 3.14 4.08 -1.21
N SER A 133 1.84 3.78 -1.37
CA SER A 133 1.05 3.23 -0.26
C SER A 133 1.53 1.84 0.17
N ASN A 134 1.97 1.00 -0.78
CA ASN A 134 2.59 -0.29 -0.47
C ASN A 134 3.86 -0.11 0.38
N LEU A 135 4.74 0.81 -0.02
CA LEU A 135 5.95 1.12 0.73
C LEU A 135 5.62 1.58 2.16
N ILE A 136 4.73 2.55 2.32
CA ILE A 136 4.36 3.10 3.63
C ILE A 136 3.75 2.01 4.52
N TYR A 137 2.79 1.24 4.00
CA TYR A 137 2.16 0.14 4.73
C TYR A 137 3.19 -0.91 5.18
N TRP A 138 4.05 -1.36 4.26
CA TRP A 138 5.09 -2.35 4.59
C TRP A 138 5.98 -1.87 5.73
N MET A 139 6.48 -0.63 5.65
CA MET A 139 7.31 -0.08 6.72
C MET A 139 6.57 0.03 8.04
N THR A 140 5.30 0.42 8.03
CA THR A 140 4.46 0.54 9.24
C THR A 140 4.30 -0.80 9.97
N LEU A 141 4.27 -1.93 9.26
CA LEU A 141 4.18 -3.24 9.93
C LEU A 141 5.38 -3.53 10.84
N HIS A 142 6.51 -2.86 10.60
CA HIS A 142 7.73 -2.96 11.39
C HIS A 142 7.88 -1.87 12.47
N THR A 143 6.80 -1.16 12.80
CA THR A 143 6.77 -0.16 13.87
C THR A 143 5.62 -0.44 14.85
N PRO A 144 5.59 0.19 16.04
CA PRO A 144 4.45 0.09 16.94
C PRO A 144 3.20 0.87 16.47
N LEU A 145 3.24 1.53 15.31
CA LEU A 145 2.10 2.25 14.76
C LEU A 145 0.99 1.28 14.32
N THR A 146 -0.26 1.73 14.42
CA THR A 146 -1.44 0.91 14.12
C THR A 146 -2.00 1.25 12.74
N VAL A 147 -2.13 0.25 11.85
CA VAL A 147 -2.85 0.43 10.57
C VAL A 147 -4.36 0.33 10.83
N VAL A 148 -5.06 1.45 10.76
CA VAL A 148 -6.51 1.52 11.08
C VAL A 148 -7.41 1.48 9.83
N GLU A 149 -6.84 1.66 8.64
CA GLU A 149 -7.53 1.41 7.37
C GLU A 149 -6.53 0.89 6.35
N ARG A 150 -6.83 -0.27 5.76
CA ARG A 150 -6.07 -0.86 4.65
C ARG A 150 -7.02 -1.63 3.74
N HIS A 151 -6.81 -1.50 2.43
CA HIS A 151 -7.52 -2.27 1.41
C HIS A 151 -6.55 -3.15 0.64
N ARG A 152 -7.02 -4.30 0.15
CA ARG A 152 -6.27 -5.24 -0.69
C ARG A 152 -6.74 -5.20 -2.14
N HIS A 153 -5.88 -5.59 -3.06
CA HIS A 153 -6.29 -5.86 -4.43
C HIS A 153 -7.13 -7.13 -4.46
N SER A 154 -8.26 -7.10 -5.18
CA SER A 154 -9.07 -8.29 -5.45
C SER A 154 -8.49 -9.18 -6.56
N TYR A 155 -7.53 -8.66 -7.33
CA TYR A 155 -6.91 -9.33 -8.47
C TYR A 155 -5.39 -9.33 -8.32
N ASP A 156 -4.76 -10.49 -8.46
CA ASP A 156 -3.31 -10.64 -8.58
C ASP A 156 -2.94 -10.61 -10.06
N VAL A 157 -2.60 -9.41 -10.55
CA VAL A 157 -2.52 -9.12 -12.00
C VAL A 157 -1.20 -9.58 -12.60
N PHE A 158 -0.11 -9.57 -11.81
CA PHE A 158 1.22 -9.88 -12.30
C PHE A 158 1.81 -11.07 -11.52
N PRO A 159 2.46 -12.03 -12.19
CA PRO A 159 3.16 -13.11 -11.52
C PRO A 159 4.31 -12.61 -10.65
N ASP A 160 4.74 -13.47 -9.73
CA ASP A 160 5.88 -13.18 -8.86
C ASP A 160 7.16 -13.09 -9.69
N SER A 161 7.61 -11.87 -9.96
CA SER A 161 8.94 -11.60 -10.50
C SER A 161 9.89 -11.20 -9.37
N ASN A 162 10.65 -12.17 -8.84
CA ASN A 162 11.62 -11.97 -7.76
C ASN A 162 11.02 -11.21 -6.55
N ARG A 163 9.86 -11.67 -6.08
CA ARG A 163 9.17 -11.02 -4.96
C ARG A 163 9.99 -11.21 -3.68
N THR A 164 10.32 -10.09 -3.02
CA THR A 164 11.07 -10.08 -1.75
C THR A 164 10.19 -9.92 -0.51
N GLN A 165 8.88 -9.72 -0.69
CA GLN A 165 7.90 -9.53 0.38
C GLN A 165 6.77 -10.57 0.26
N PRO A 166 6.05 -10.91 1.35
CA PRO A 166 4.87 -11.76 1.29
C PRO A 166 3.81 -11.29 0.29
N PHE A 167 2.96 -12.21 -0.18
CA PHE A 167 1.80 -11.82 -0.99
C PHE A 167 0.90 -10.85 -0.20
N GLY A 168 0.32 -9.86 -0.88
CA GLY A 168 -0.57 -8.91 -0.22
C GLY A 168 0.10 -8.03 0.84
N SER A 169 1.43 -7.90 0.83
CA SER A 169 2.20 -6.99 1.70
C SER A 169 2.01 -5.50 1.39
N GLY A 170 1.11 -5.15 0.48
CA GLY A 170 0.78 -3.79 0.06
C GLY A 170 -0.59 -3.30 0.54
N ALA A 171 -0.85 -2.02 0.28
CA ALA A 171 -2.11 -1.33 0.52
C ALA A 171 -2.62 -0.68 -0.76
N THR A 172 -3.79 -1.13 -1.23
CA THR A 172 -4.47 -0.58 -2.39
C THR A 172 -5.15 0.74 -2.02
N CYS A 173 -4.87 1.77 -2.81
CA CYS A 173 -5.45 3.10 -2.62
C CYS A 173 -6.18 3.56 -3.88
N SER A 174 -7.36 4.16 -3.72
CA SER A 174 -8.14 4.78 -4.80
C SER A 174 -8.78 6.07 -4.31
N TYR A 175 -8.45 7.18 -4.98
CA TYR A 175 -8.89 8.49 -4.52
C TYR A 175 -10.43 8.62 -4.52
N ASN A 176 -11.10 8.94 -3.41
CA ASN A 176 -10.59 9.05 -2.02
C ASN A 176 -11.25 8.03 -1.08
N TYR A 177 -11.93 7.01 -1.59
CA TYR A 177 -12.71 6.11 -0.76
C TYR A 177 -11.96 4.85 -0.31
N LEU A 178 -10.91 4.43 -1.02
CA LEU A 178 -9.97 3.41 -0.54
C LEU A 178 -8.68 4.11 -0.09
N ASP A 179 -8.49 4.20 1.22
CA ASP A 179 -7.41 4.97 1.84
C ASP A 179 -6.48 4.05 2.66
N LEU A 180 -5.25 4.53 2.90
CA LEU A 180 -4.36 3.94 3.90
C LEU A 180 -4.33 4.91 5.08
N GLN A 181 -4.81 4.43 6.24
CA GLN A 181 -4.79 5.21 7.48
C GLN A 181 -3.97 4.52 8.55
N ILE A 182 -3.10 5.29 9.19
CA ILE A 182 -2.18 4.82 10.22
C ILE A 182 -2.37 5.73 11.43
N LYS A 183 -2.68 5.15 12.58
CA LYS A 183 -2.86 5.87 13.83
C LYS A 183 -1.63 5.66 14.70
N ASN A 184 -1.16 6.73 15.31
CA ASN A 184 -0.19 6.63 16.38
C ASN A 184 -0.94 6.44 17.71
N GLU A 185 -0.92 5.20 18.20
CA GLU A 185 -1.52 4.84 19.50
C GLU A 185 -0.47 4.75 20.60
N THR A 186 0.77 5.14 20.32
CA THR A 186 1.85 5.18 21.30
C THR A 186 1.96 6.57 21.93
N ASP A 187 2.86 6.71 22.89
CA ASP A 187 3.25 7.94 23.57
C ASP A 187 4.42 8.67 22.89
N ALA A 188 5.01 8.09 21.84
CA ALA A 188 6.16 8.63 21.13
C ALA A 188 5.76 9.27 19.80
N THR A 189 6.39 10.39 19.45
CA THR A 189 6.23 11.03 18.14
C THR A 189 6.95 10.25 17.04
N PHE A 190 6.30 10.09 15.89
CA PHE A 190 6.86 9.48 14.69
C PHE A 190 6.97 10.47 13.53
N GLN A 191 7.88 10.22 12.60
CA GLN A 191 8.07 11.00 11.39
C GLN A 191 8.22 10.07 10.18
N LEU A 192 7.45 10.37 9.13
CA LEU A 192 7.50 9.68 7.85
C LEU A 192 8.48 10.41 6.92
N CYS A 193 9.61 9.77 6.61
CA CYS A 193 10.58 10.26 5.65
C CYS A 193 10.46 9.49 4.34
N LEU A 194 10.39 10.19 3.21
CA LEU A 194 10.18 9.61 1.88
C LEU A 194 11.06 10.31 0.86
N GLU A 195 11.65 9.53 -0.04
CA GLU A 195 12.55 10.03 -1.08
C GLU A 195 12.33 9.26 -2.39
N VAL A 196 12.25 9.99 -3.51
CA VAL A 196 12.32 9.40 -4.86
C VAL A 196 13.70 9.69 -5.43
N THR A 197 14.55 8.67 -5.50
CA THR A 197 15.87 8.78 -6.14
C THR A 197 15.79 8.52 -7.64
N ASN A 198 16.95 8.39 -8.31
CA ASN A 198 17.00 8.04 -9.73
C ASN A 198 16.52 6.61 -10.01
N SER A 199 16.65 5.69 -9.04
CA SER A 199 16.35 4.27 -9.25
C SER A 199 15.37 3.69 -8.24
N HIS A 200 15.19 4.31 -7.07
CA HIS A 200 14.41 3.74 -5.98
C HIS A 200 13.43 4.75 -5.37
N LEU A 201 12.27 4.26 -4.99
CA LEU A 201 11.41 4.90 -4.00
C LEU A 201 11.83 4.39 -2.63
N LYS A 202 12.31 5.29 -1.77
CA LYS A 202 12.76 4.98 -0.42
C LYS A 202 11.80 5.56 0.61
N GLY A 203 11.73 4.91 1.76
CA GLY A 203 11.04 5.44 2.91
C GLY A 203 11.70 5.00 4.20
N GLU A 204 11.39 5.75 5.25
CA GLU A 204 11.83 5.48 6.61
C GLU A 204 10.79 5.99 7.60
N TRP A 205 10.50 5.18 8.62
CA TRP A 205 9.86 5.66 9.85
C TRP A 205 10.92 6.00 10.88
N ARG A 206 10.87 7.22 11.39
CA ARG A 206 11.73 7.70 12.48
C ARG A 206 10.89 8.01 13.71
N GLY A 207 11.47 7.91 14.90
CA GLY A 207 10.79 8.18 16.16
C GLY A 207 11.64 9.00 17.13
N ALA A 208 10.97 9.70 18.04
CA ALA A 208 11.61 10.53 19.07
C ALA A 208 12.36 9.68 20.13
N SER A 209 11.93 8.45 20.34
CA SER A 209 12.51 7.51 21.30
C SER A 209 13.00 6.24 20.60
N PRO A 210 14.04 5.55 21.10
CA PRO A 210 14.55 4.34 20.47
C PRO A 210 13.55 3.20 20.57
N SER A 211 13.49 2.34 19.53
CA SER A 211 12.62 1.17 19.59
C SER A 211 13.11 0.17 20.65
N LEU A 212 12.18 -0.31 21.47
CA LEU A 212 12.41 -1.42 22.40
C LEU A 212 12.09 -2.78 21.77
N ILE A 213 11.38 -2.78 20.65
CA ILE A 213 10.81 -3.95 19.99
C ILE A 213 11.33 -4.04 18.55
N ARG A 214 11.81 -5.23 18.18
CA ARG A 214 12.09 -5.58 16.79
C ARG A 214 10.91 -6.35 16.22
N TYR A 215 10.48 -5.96 15.03
CA TYR A 215 9.35 -6.59 14.33
C TYR A 215 9.83 -7.39 13.13
N GLU A 216 9.31 -8.60 12.99
CA GLU A 216 9.60 -9.47 11.85
C GLU A 216 8.27 -9.92 11.21
N VAL A 217 8.02 -9.45 9.99
CA VAL A 217 6.80 -9.73 9.24
C VAL A 217 7.01 -10.97 8.40
N PHE A 218 6.05 -11.89 8.44
CA PHE A 218 6.14 -13.16 7.74
C PHE A 218 4.77 -13.68 7.29
N GLU A 219 4.80 -14.66 6.40
CA GLU A 219 3.61 -15.23 5.76
C GLU A 219 3.22 -16.56 6.42
N LYS A 220 1.92 -16.80 6.55
CA LYS A 220 1.32 -18.11 6.92
C LYS A 220 0.21 -18.47 5.94
N ALA A 221 -0.14 -19.76 5.91
CA ALA A 221 -1.28 -20.30 5.18
C ALA A 221 -1.33 -19.90 3.69
N HIS A 222 -0.16 -19.79 3.05
CA HIS A 222 -0.08 -19.49 1.63
C HIS A 222 -0.60 -20.69 0.84
N GLN A 223 -1.62 -20.45 0.03
CA GLN A 223 -2.22 -21.46 -0.83
C GLN A 223 -2.72 -20.84 -2.12
N ILE A 224 -2.72 -21.64 -3.18
CA ILE A 224 -3.38 -21.34 -4.45
C ILE A 224 -4.46 -22.40 -4.64
N MET A 225 -5.70 -21.97 -4.83
CA MET A 225 -6.85 -22.86 -4.93
C MET A 225 -7.64 -22.56 -6.20
N PRO A 226 -8.19 -23.57 -6.90
CA PRO A 226 -9.10 -23.32 -8.01
C PRO A 226 -10.36 -22.60 -7.53
N ALA A 227 -10.81 -21.60 -8.29
CA ALA A 227 -12.08 -20.94 -8.04
C ALA A 227 -13.22 -21.73 -8.72
N TYR A 228 -14.35 -21.90 -8.02
CA TYR A 228 -15.51 -22.62 -8.58
C TYR A 228 -16.09 -21.97 -9.85
N PHE A 229 -15.80 -20.68 -10.09
CA PHE A 229 -16.24 -19.92 -11.25
C PHE A 229 -15.15 -19.77 -12.32
N GLY A 230 -14.08 -20.58 -12.24
CA GLY A 230 -12.93 -20.54 -13.14
C GLY A 230 -11.79 -19.65 -12.64
N GLY A 231 -10.56 -20.04 -12.99
CA GLY A 231 -9.32 -19.38 -12.53
C GLY A 231 -8.84 -19.88 -11.17
N TYR A 232 -7.87 -19.17 -10.59
CA TYR A 232 -7.24 -19.51 -9.32
C TYR A 232 -7.34 -18.37 -8.32
N ILE A 233 -7.49 -18.69 -7.04
CA ILE A 233 -7.44 -17.73 -5.94
C ILE A 233 -6.15 -17.98 -5.17
N ARG A 234 -5.35 -16.94 -5.02
CA ARG A 234 -4.20 -16.92 -4.14
C ARG A 234 -4.62 -16.39 -2.78
N HIS A 235 -4.26 -17.11 -1.74
CA HIS A 235 -4.52 -16.75 -0.34
C HIS A 235 -3.24 -16.77 0.47
N ASN A 236 -3.13 -15.86 1.42
CA ASN A 236 -2.19 -15.95 2.53
C ASN A 236 -2.70 -15.17 3.74
N GLN A 237 -1.99 -15.34 4.86
CA GLN A 237 -2.11 -14.50 6.03
C GLN A 237 -0.75 -13.86 6.33
N ILE A 238 -0.77 -12.60 6.76
CA ILE A 238 0.41 -11.88 7.21
C ILE A 238 0.35 -11.78 8.73
N TYR A 239 1.45 -12.18 9.35
CA TYR A 239 1.69 -12.06 10.78
C TYR A 239 2.96 -11.23 11.01
N ARG A 240 3.14 -10.74 12.24
CA ARG A 240 4.42 -10.21 12.69
C ARG A 240 4.80 -10.78 14.05
N LYS A 241 6.08 -11.07 14.23
CA LYS A 241 6.68 -11.42 15.53
C LYS A 241 7.26 -10.16 16.18
N LYS A 242 7.04 -10.01 17.48
CA LYS A 242 7.65 -8.96 18.31
C LYS A 242 8.76 -9.56 19.14
N PHE A 243 9.97 -9.04 19.01
CA PHE A 243 11.12 -9.45 19.81
C PHE A 243 11.57 -8.31 20.70
N ASN A 244 11.97 -8.61 21.94
CA ASN A 244 12.66 -7.63 22.77
C ASN A 244 14.11 -7.40 22.29
N LYS A 245 14.83 -6.48 22.94
CA LYS A 245 16.25 -6.19 22.63
C LYS A 245 17.19 -7.39 22.78
N ARG A 246 16.82 -8.41 23.58
CA ARG A 246 17.61 -9.64 23.78
C ARG A 246 17.29 -10.71 22.73
N GLY A 247 16.40 -10.44 21.77
CA GLY A 247 15.98 -11.40 20.75
C GLY A 247 14.95 -12.43 21.24
N VAL A 248 14.39 -12.25 22.44
CA VAL A 248 13.33 -13.13 22.94
C VAL A 248 12.02 -12.76 22.26
N LEU A 249 11.34 -13.75 21.69
CA LEU A 249 10.00 -13.61 21.13
C LEU A 249 9.01 -13.30 22.26
N LEU A 250 8.35 -12.16 22.16
CA LEU A 250 7.33 -11.71 23.11
C LEU A 250 5.94 -12.15 22.66
N GLU A 251 5.64 -11.95 21.38
CA GLU A 251 4.30 -12.14 20.84
C GLU A 251 4.36 -12.40 19.34
N GLU A 252 3.40 -13.17 18.84
CA GLU A 252 3.06 -13.25 17.43
C GLU A 252 1.67 -12.64 17.20
N GLU A 253 1.59 -11.66 16.30
CA GLU A 253 0.38 -10.87 16.06
C GLU A 253 -0.12 -11.09 14.63
N TYR A 254 -1.42 -11.39 14.49
CA TYR A 254 -2.10 -11.42 13.20
C TYR A 254 -2.29 -9.99 12.67
N ILE A 255 -1.93 -9.76 11.40
CA ILE A 255 -2.05 -8.44 10.76
C ILE A 255 -3.21 -8.42 9.78
N THR A 256 -3.19 -9.31 8.79
CA THR A 256 -4.21 -9.30 7.74
C THR A 256 -4.22 -10.62 6.98
N GLU A 257 -5.35 -10.89 6.36
CA GLU A 257 -5.55 -12.00 5.44
C GLU A 257 -5.72 -11.41 4.03
N ASN A 258 -5.16 -12.07 3.02
CA ASN A 258 -5.31 -11.65 1.63
C ASN A 258 -5.90 -12.77 0.79
N HIS A 259 -6.81 -12.38 -0.09
CA HIS A 259 -7.28 -13.22 -1.17
C HIS A 259 -7.33 -12.39 -2.44
N ALA A 260 -6.82 -12.92 -3.54
CA ALA A 260 -6.99 -12.32 -4.85
C ALA A 260 -7.19 -13.38 -5.93
N LEU A 261 -8.00 -13.04 -6.93
CA LEU A 261 -8.13 -13.82 -8.15
C LEU A 261 -6.87 -13.63 -8.99
N MET A 262 -6.17 -14.72 -9.31
CA MET A 262 -4.99 -14.71 -10.16
C MET A 262 -5.39 -14.48 -11.62
N MET A 263 -4.69 -13.55 -12.28
CA MET A 263 -4.89 -13.23 -13.70
C MET A 263 -3.85 -13.90 -14.59
N TYR A 264 -3.10 -14.84 -14.03
CA TYR A 264 -2.07 -15.66 -14.66
C TYR A 264 -2.17 -17.09 -14.11
N GLU A 265 -1.67 -18.05 -14.87
CA GLU A 265 -1.69 -19.45 -14.45
C GLU A 265 -0.56 -19.73 -13.43
N PRO A 266 -0.82 -20.56 -12.40
CA PRO A 266 0.16 -20.86 -11.36
C PRO A 266 1.34 -21.73 -11.85
N LEU A 267 1.28 -22.31 -13.05
CA LEU A 267 2.20 -23.35 -13.53
C LEU A 267 3.10 -22.94 -14.71
N LEU A 268 3.56 -21.69 -14.74
CA LEU A 268 4.72 -21.36 -15.56
C LEU A 268 5.91 -21.10 -14.64
N SER A 269 6.76 -22.12 -14.49
CA SER A 269 8.18 -21.84 -14.32
C SER A 269 8.57 -20.92 -15.47
N SER A 270 9.22 -19.80 -15.15
CA SER A 270 9.94 -19.05 -16.17
C SER A 270 10.96 -20.02 -16.77
N SER A 271 10.62 -20.59 -17.92
CA SER A 271 11.53 -21.43 -18.69
C SER A 271 12.83 -20.67 -18.81
N GLU A 272 13.88 -21.28 -18.27
CA GLU A 272 15.27 -20.87 -18.45
C GLU A 272 15.46 -20.47 -19.91
N LYS A 273 15.98 -19.26 -20.13
CA LYS A 273 16.55 -18.91 -21.43
C LYS A 273 17.75 -19.83 -21.65
N MET A 274 17.53 -20.99 -22.26
CA MET A 274 18.56 -21.65 -23.06
C MET A 274 18.55 -20.97 -24.43
N GLN A 275 19.45 -20.01 -24.60
CA GLN A 275 20.19 -19.74 -25.84
C GLN A 275 21.39 -18.85 -25.52
#